data_AF-A0A4D6HI03-F1
#
_entry.id   AF-A0A4D6HI03-F1
#
_cell.length_a   1.000
_cell.length_b   1.000
_cell.length_c   1.000
_cell.angle_alpha   90.00
_cell.angle_beta   90.00
_cell.angle_gamma   90.00
#
_symmetry.space_group_name_H-M   'P 1'
#
loop_
_entity.id
_entity.type
_entity.pdbx_description
1 polymer ?
#
loop_
_entity_poly.entity_id
_entity_poly.type
_entity_poly.pdbx_seq_one_letter_code
_entity_poly.pdbx_strand_id
1 'polypeptide(L)'
;MIVAQSVPDGHADDETDVETDSVVSRDDLFEMLGNDRRRRALEIVMEREGGVSVTELVEEVAAQEYDKPVDELSRSERKAVYTAVVQRHLPKLEDRGLIARDHEAGEVVPSETLVDLNIYFEISGDGRFPFSVYYVGLSGLGIVLLLAASFGLEPVDAFSPVTWLSITLGILGVTALVHLHRMRRMRVDPTGSEDVEKETDDRVVLSVLASGIAATAGGLVGGAAMWVILHHVMFFTPVIMAVYGFETSDPTILAHLGHSLVFAAVFAALLTREQFRLVSQTVGETVALGMLYGVGLWFVAEGVVVPAISGVVLATQFEVFGVDVLYLPLDGLSAHVIFGALLGGVYTYTRQRLEGSIEG
;
A
#
# COMPACT_ATOMS: atom_id res chain seq x y z
N MET A 1 -35.78 -38.40 -51.50
CA MET A 1 -34.32 -38.13 -51.50
C MET A 1 -34.17 -36.62 -51.63
N ILE A 2 -34.22 -35.87 -50.52
CA ILE A 2 -33.07 -35.33 -49.76
C ILE A 2 -32.21 -34.34 -50.59
N VAL A 3 -32.40 -33.04 -50.29
CA VAL A 3 -31.40 -31.93 -50.07
C VAL A 3 -30.59 -31.47 -51.31
N ALA A 4 -30.38 -30.18 -51.64
CA ALA A 4 -30.15 -28.96 -50.85
C ALA A 4 -30.75 -27.71 -51.55
N GLN A 5 -31.56 -26.90 -50.86
CA GLN A 5 -31.24 -25.55 -50.32
C GLN A 5 -30.81 -24.49 -51.34
N SER A 6 -31.77 -23.65 -51.74
CA SER A 6 -31.55 -22.24 -52.11
C SER A 6 -32.63 -21.42 -51.39
N VAL A 7 -32.21 -20.62 -50.40
CA VAL A 7 -33.05 -19.66 -49.67
C VAL A 7 -32.72 -18.27 -50.22
N PRO A 8 -33.72 -17.43 -50.53
CA PRO A 8 -33.50 -16.08 -51.04
C PRO A 8 -33.25 -15.10 -49.91
N ASP A 9 -32.21 -14.26 -50.05
CA ASP A 9 -31.94 -13.13 -49.16
C ASP A 9 -32.98 -12.03 -49.38
N GLY A 10 -34.00 -12.01 -48.51
CA GLY A 10 -35.04 -11.00 -48.42
C GLY A 10 -34.99 -10.28 -47.08
N HIS A 11 -35.16 -8.95 -47.13
CA HIS A 11 -35.07 -7.96 -46.06
C HIS A 11 -35.87 -8.26 -44.77
N ALA A 12 -35.29 -7.82 -43.63
CA ALA A 12 -35.95 -7.36 -42.41
C ALA A 12 -34.98 -6.35 -41.76
N ASP A 13 -35.28 -5.06 -41.75
CA ASP A 13 -36.02 -4.36 -40.69
C ASP A 13 -35.17 -4.17 -39.43
N ASP A 14 -34.75 -2.91 -39.24
CA ASP A 14 -34.70 -2.20 -37.95
C ASP A 14 -34.55 -3.08 -36.70
N GLU A 15 -33.31 -3.46 -36.39
CA GLU A 15 -32.94 -3.91 -35.04
C GLU A 15 -32.03 -2.84 -34.41
N THR A 16 -32.70 -1.80 -33.94
CA THR A 16 -32.56 -1.23 -32.60
C THR A 16 -31.14 -1.17 -32.05
N ASP A 17 -30.59 0.05 -32.04
CA ASP A 17 -29.77 0.51 -30.92
C ASP A 17 -30.43 0.07 -29.61
N VAL A 18 -29.91 -1.00 -29.02
CA VAL A 18 -30.22 -1.33 -27.63
C VAL A 18 -29.47 -0.30 -26.80
N GLU A 19 -30.12 0.85 -26.60
CA GLU A 19 -29.90 1.72 -25.44
C GLU A 19 -29.91 0.83 -24.21
N THR A 20 -28.72 0.44 -23.77
CA THR A 20 -28.52 -0.14 -22.45
C THR A 20 -28.48 1.06 -21.50
N ASP A 21 -29.68 1.53 -21.18
CA ASP A 21 -29.91 2.72 -20.37
C ASP A 21 -29.39 2.49 -18.94
N SER A 22 -28.54 3.42 -18.48
CA SER A 22 -28.09 3.63 -17.09
C SER A 22 -27.13 2.65 -16.39
N VAL A 23 -26.05 2.19 -17.06
CA VAL A 23 -24.85 1.82 -16.28
C VAL A 23 -24.23 3.12 -15.76
N VAL A 24 -24.42 3.41 -14.47
CA VAL A 24 -23.80 4.58 -13.82
C VAL A 24 -22.29 4.52 -14.08
N SER A 25 -21.75 5.56 -14.73
CA SER A 25 -20.32 5.61 -15.04
C SER A 25 -19.51 5.60 -13.75
N ARG A 26 -18.30 5.04 -13.81
CA ARG A 26 -17.38 5.00 -12.68
C ARG A 26 -17.09 6.41 -12.13
N ASP A 27 -16.95 7.39 -13.02
CA ASP A 27 -16.64 8.77 -12.65
C ASP A 27 -17.82 9.44 -11.94
N ASP A 28 -19.05 9.07 -12.32
CA ASP A 28 -20.27 9.51 -11.65
C ASP A 28 -20.38 8.92 -10.25
N LEU A 29 -19.98 7.66 -10.06
CA LEU A 29 -19.91 7.01 -8.76
C LEU A 29 -18.88 7.67 -7.84
N PHE A 30 -17.68 7.98 -8.36
CA PHE A 30 -16.67 8.71 -7.60
C PHE A 30 -17.12 10.12 -7.25
N GLU A 31 -17.78 10.83 -8.17
CA GLU A 31 -18.40 12.12 -7.88
C GLU A 31 -19.38 11.97 -6.71
N MET A 32 -20.25 10.95 -6.73
CA MET A 32 -21.25 10.72 -5.69
C MET A 32 -20.62 10.39 -4.33
N LEU A 33 -19.65 9.48 -4.30
CA LEU A 33 -18.96 9.04 -3.07
C LEU A 33 -17.99 10.08 -2.50
N GLY A 34 -17.51 11.04 -3.30
CA GLY A 34 -16.58 12.08 -2.85
C GLY A 34 -17.14 13.07 -1.83
N ASN A 35 -18.46 13.03 -1.55
CA ASN A 35 -19.07 13.85 -0.50
C ASN A 35 -19.51 12.99 0.69
N ASP A 36 -18.99 13.29 1.88
CA ASP A 36 -19.27 12.52 3.10
C ASP A 36 -20.76 12.38 3.41
N ARG A 37 -21.59 13.40 3.14
CA ARG A 37 -23.03 13.31 3.39
C ARG A 37 -23.75 12.39 2.39
N ARG A 38 -23.31 12.33 1.13
CA ARG A 38 -23.84 11.35 0.14
C ARG A 38 -23.42 9.94 0.48
N ARG A 39 -22.15 9.75 0.84
CA ARG A 39 -21.61 8.45 1.22
C ARG A 39 -22.35 7.85 2.43
N ARG A 40 -22.48 8.62 3.52
CA ARG A 40 -23.24 8.17 4.70
C ARG A 40 -24.71 7.87 4.37
N ALA A 41 -25.35 8.70 3.55
CA ALA A 41 -26.73 8.47 3.15
C ALA A 41 -26.89 7.15 2.36
N LEU A 42 -25.97 6.85 1.43
CA LEU A 42 -25.97 5.58 0.70
C LEU A 42 -25.71 4.39 1.62
N GLU A 43 -24.75 4.49 2.55
CA GLU A 43 -24.46 3.46 3.55
C GLU A 43 -25.72 3.12 4.37
N ILE A 44 -26.42 4.12 4.90
CA ILE A 44 -27.65 3.92 5.70
C ILE A 44 -28.79 3.32 4.87
N VAL A 45 -28.97 3.76 3.62
CA VAL A 45 -30.01 3.23 2.72
C VAL A 45 -29.71 1.77 2.35
N MET A 46 -28.45 1.39 2.17
CA MET A 46 -28.05 0.00 1.88
C MET A 46 -28.22 -0.93 3.09
N GLU A 47 -28.01 -0.45 4.31
CA GLU A 47 -28.23 -1.23 5.54
C GLU A 47 -29.73 -1.49 5.84
N ARG A 48 -30.64 -0.84 5.10
CA ARG A 48 -32.09 -0.90 5.31
C ARG A 48 -32.76 -1.36 4.02
N GLU A 49 -32.71 -2.67 3.77
CA GLU A 49 -33.27 -3.32 2.56
C GLU A 49 -34.74 -2.95 2.27
N GLY A 50 -35.51 -2.56 3.30
CA GLY A 50 -36.91 -2.15 3.18
C GLY A 50 -37.15 -0.65 2.93
N GLY A 51 -36.09 0.16 2.78
CA GLY A 51 -36.18 1.61 2.74
C GLY A 51 -36.02 2.26 4.10
N VAL A 52 -35.65 3.54 4.09
CA VAL A 52 -35.47 4.37 5.29
C VAL A 52 -36.24 5.68 5.14
N SER A 53 -36.92 6.12 6.20
CA SER A 53 -37.63 7.39 6.15
C SER A 53 -36.65 8.55 5.96
N VAL A 54 -37.03 9.58 5.19
CA VAL A 54 -36.16 10.75 4.96
C VAL A 54 -35.75 11.42 6.28
N THR A 55 -36.63 11.39 7.28
CA THR A 55 -36.36 11.96 8.61
C THR A 55 -35.29 11.16 9.34
N GLU A 56 -35.44 9.83 9.39
CA GLU A 56 -34.47 8.92 10.01
C GLU A 56 -33.11 9.01 9.31
N LEU A 57 -33.10 9.02 7.97
CA LEU A 57 -31.89 9.17 7.17
C LEU A 57 -31.14 10.46 7.52
N VAL A 58 -31.84 11.58 7.68
CA VAL A 58 -31.23 12.85 8.05
C VAL A 58 -30.69 12.82 9.48
N GLU A 59 -31.41 12.21 10.41
CA GLU A 59 -31.01 12.11 11.81
C GLU A 59 -29.76 11.23 11.98
N GLU A 60 -29.70 10.09 11.30
CA GLU A 60 -28.54 9.20 11.29
C GLU A 60 -27.32 9.86 10.62
N VAL A 61 -27.50 10.51 9.46
CA VAL A 61 -26.41 11.27 8.82
C VAL A 61 -25.90 12.39 9.73
N ALA A 62 -26.80 13.08 10.45
CA ALA A 62 -26.42 14.14 11.39
C ALA A 62 -25.69 13.60 12.63
N ALA A 63 -26.17 12.49 13.19
CA ALA A 63 -25.53 11.82 14.32
C ALA A 63 -24.10 11.43 13.99
N GLN A 64 -23.88 10.83 12.82
CA GLN A 64 -22.55 10.47 12.33
C GLN A 64 -21.68 11.70 11.96
N GLU A 65 -22.28 12.80 11.49
CA GLU A 65 -21.53 14.00 11.13
C GLU A 65 -21.02 14.78 12.34
N TYR A 66 -21.86 14.92 13.36
CA TYR A 66 -21.55 15.68 14.58
C TYR A 66 -20.98 14.81 15.70
N ASP A 67 -20.88 13.49 15.49
CA ASP A 67 -20.42 12.50 16.47
C ASP A 67 -21.23 12.58 17.78
N LYS A 68 -22.56 12.53 17.66
CA LYS A 68 -23.52 12.66 18.76
C LYS A 68 -24.68 11.70 18.57
N PRO A 69 -25.29 11.19 19.64
CA PRO A 69 -26.52 10.43 19.52
C PRO A 69 -27.69 11.33 19.04
N VAL A 70 -28.67 10.73 18.37
CA VAL A 70 -29.78 11.45 17.71
C VAL A 70 -30.58 12.34 18.68
N ASP A 71 -30.74 11.92 19.93
CA ASP A 71 -31.45 12.63 20.98
C ASP A 71 -30.72 13.89 21.49
N GLU A 72 -29.40 13.96 21.31
CA GLU A 72 -28.57 15.13 21.64
C GLU A 72 -28.45 16.15 20.49
N LEU A 73 -29.00 15.84 19.31
CA LEU A 73 -28.92 16.74 18.15
C LEU A 73 -29.76 18.01 18.32
N SER A 74 -29.12 19.17 18.20
CA SER A 74 -29.80 20.45 18.20
C SER A 74 -30.71 20.60 16.98
N ARG A 75 -31.73 21.46 17.10
CA ARG A 75 -32.62 21.80 15.97
C ARG A 75 -31.86 22.42 14.79
N SER A 76 -30.80 23.18 15.06
CA SER A 76 -29.96 23.81 14.03
C SER A 76 -29.13 22.79 13.26
N GLU A 77 -28.53 21.82 13.96
CA GLU A 77 -27.73 20.74 13.35
C GLU A 77 -28.60 19.87 12.44
N ARG A 78 -29.76 19.41 12.94
CA ARG A 78 -30.73 18.65 12.15
C ARG A 78 -31.20 19.42 10.93
N LYS A 79 -31.55 20.70 11.08
CA LYS A 79 -32.01 21.53 9.96
C LYS A 79 -30.92 21.71 8.90
N ALA A 80 -29.66 21.90 9.30
CA ALA A 80 -28.55 22.07 8.37
C ALA A 80 -28.29 20.80 7.54
N VAL A 81 -28.34 19.62 8.17
CA VAL A 81 -28.18 18.33 7.49
C VAL A 81 -29.40 18.05 6.62
N TYR A 82 -30.62 18.28 7.12
CA TYR A 82 -31.86 18.13 6.35
C TYR A 82 -31.79 18.90 5.04
N THR A 83 -31.46 20.20 5.10
CA THR A 83 -31.37 21.04 3.90
C THR A 83 -30.37 20.48 2.90
N ALA A 84 -29.18 20.06 3.34
CA ALA A 84 -28.18 19.54 2.41
C ALA A 84 -28.56 18.15 1.85
N VAL A 85 -29.00 17.23 2.71
CA VAL A 85 -29.34 15.87 2.30
C VAL A 85 -30.54 15.90 1.36
N VAL A 86 -31.65 16.51 1.78
CA VAL A 86 -32.91 16.48 1.03
C VAL A 86 -32.87 17.33 -0.23
N GLN A 87 -32.24 18.51 -0.19
CA GLN A 87 -32.29 19.45 -1.34
C GLN A 87 -31.12 19.30 -2.30
N ARG A 88 -29.98 18.78 -1.86
CA ARG A 88 -28.77 18.69 -2.71
C ARG A 88 -28.34 17.26 -2.99
N HIS A 89 -28.37 16.40 -1.99
CA HIS A 89 -27.75 15.08 -2.10
C HIS A 89 -28.71 14.02 -2.64
N LEU A 90 -29.91 13.90 -2.08
CA LEU A 90 -30.91 12.95 -2.57
C LEU A 90 -31.31 13.18 -4.02
N PRO A 91 -31.58 14.41 -4.50
CA PRO A 91 -31.89 14.63 -5.91
C PRO A 91 -30.77 14.15 -6.83
N LYS A 92 -29.51 14.46 -6.48
CA LYS A 92 -28.36 13.98 -7.27
C LYS A 92 -28.20 12.46 -7.26
N LEU A 93 -28.50 11.78 -6.15
CA LEU A 93 -28.40 10.32 -6.08
C LEU A 93 -29.52 9.66 -6.89
N GLU A 94 -30.72 10.25 -6.88
CA GLU A 94 -31.87 9.81 -7.67
C GLU A 94 -31.69 10.07 -9.17
N ASP A 95 -31.19 11.25 -9.56
CA ASP A 95 -30.87 11.60 -10.95
C ASP A 95 -29.86 10.62 -11.58
N ARG A 96 -29.00 10.03 -10.75
CA ARG A 96 -27.99 9.03 -11.16
C ARG A 96 -28.50 7.60 -10.99
N GLY A 97 -29.76 7.39 -10.62
CA GLY A 97 -30.35 6.06 -10.47
C GLY A 97 -29.78 5.23 -9.32
N LEU A 98 -29.14 5.84 -8.32
CA LEU A 98 -28.57 5.12 -7.15
C LEU A 98 -29.59 4.91 -6.04
N ILE A 99 -30.62 5.74 -5.97
CA ILE A 99 -31.72 5.58 -5.01
C ILE A 99 -33.03 5.86 -5.74
N ALA A 100 -34.13 5.34 -5.21
CA ALA A 100 -35.47 5.81 -5.57
C ALA A 100 -36.14 6.43 -4.34
N ARG A 101 -36.87 7.52 -4.53
CA ARG A 101 -37.69 8.11 -3.46
C ARG A 101 -39.13 7.71 -3.63
N ASP A 102 -39.68 7.07 -2.61
CA ASP A 102 -41.11 6.96 -2.46
C ASP A 102 -41.64 8.25 -1.83
N HIS A 103 -42.12 9.14 -2.68
CA HIS A 103 -42.69 10.42 -2.25
C HIS A 103 -44.03 10.28 -1.51
N GLU A 104 -44.74 9.16 -1.68
CA GLU A 104 -46.00 8.88 -0.98
C GLU A 104 -45.73 8.37 0.44
N ALA A 105 -44.74 7.48 0.60
CA ALA A 105 -44.30 6.97 1.89
C ALA A 105 -43.33 7.91 2.63
N GLY A 106 -42.66 8.81 1.92
CA GLY A 106 -41.61 9.66 2.48
C GLY A 106 -40.31 8.91 2.77
N GLU A 107 -40.03 7.88 1.97
CA GLU A 107 -38.93 6.95 2.16
C GLU A 107 -37.92 7.00 1.01
N VAL A 108 -36.69 6.62 1.32
CA VAL A 108 -35.62 6.43 0.36
C VAL A 108 -35.30 4.95 0.32
N VAL A 109 -35.41 4.34 -0.86
CA VAL A 109 -35.10 2.93 -1.09
C VAL A 109 -33.85 2.82 -1.97
N PRO A 110 -33.01 1.78 -1.76
CA PRO A 110 -31.92 1.48 -2.67
C PRO A 110 -32.48 1.12 -4.05
N SER A 111 -31.87 1.60 -5.12
CA SER A 111 -32.21 1.16 -6.47
C SER A 111 -31.57 -0.21 -6.77
N GLU A 112 -32.07 -0.92 -7.78
CA GLU A 112 -31.45 -2.16 -8.28
C GLU A 112 -29.98 -1.92 -8.67
N THR A 113 -29.70 -0.78 -9.31
CA THR A 113 -28.33 -0.37 -9.67
C THR A 113 -27.42 -0.22 -8.45
N LEU A 114 -27.92 0.33 -7.34
CA LEU A 114 -27.13 0.45 -6.11
C LEU A 114 -26.92 -0.88 -5.42
N VAL A 115 -27.91 -1.78 -5.46
CA VAL A 115 -27.78 -3.15 -4.91
C VAL A 115 -26.75 -3.96 -5.71
N ASP A 116 -26.85 -3.94 -7.04
CA ASP A 116 -25.89 -4.61 -7.93
C ASP A 116 -24.48 -4.04 -7.76
N LEU A 117 -24.39 -2.73 -7.60
CA LEU A 117 -23.12 -2.06 -7.37
C LEU A 117 -22.55 -2.36 -5.97
N ASN A 118 -23.39 -2.47 -4.94
CA ASN A 118 -22.96 -2.87 -3.60
C ASN A 118 -22.44 -4.31 -3.59
N ILE A 119 -23.15 -5.23 -4.25
CA ILE A 119 -22.70 -6.61 -4.46
C ILE A 119 -21.41 -6.61 -5.29
N TYR A 120 -21.31 -5.76 -6.31
CA TYR A 120 -20.07 -5.56 -7.05
C TYR A 120 -18.97 -5.00 -6.14
N PHE A 121 -19.18 -4.06 -5.23
CA PHE A 121 -18.13 -3.58 -4.32
C PHE A 121 -17.76 -4.60 -3.23
N GLU A 122 -18.73 -5.37 -2.76
CA GLU A 122 -18.56 -6.36 -1.70
C GLU A 122 -17.86 -7.64 -2.23
N ILE A 123 -18.17 -8.05 -3.47
CA ILE A 123 -17.57 -9.22 -4.14
C ILE A 123 -16.35 -8.82 -4.98
N SER A 124 -16.42 -7.68 -5.64
CA SER A 124 -15.43 -7.17 -6.57
C SER A 124 -15.10 -5.73 -6.21
N GLY A 125 -14.55 -5.52 -5.01
CA GLY A 125 -13.99 -4.23 -4.60
C GLY A 125 -13.19 -3.66 -5.76
N ASP A 126 -13.84 -2.72 -6.46
CA ASP A 126 -13.45 -2.01 -7.68
C ASP A 126 -12.48 -2.77 -8.60
N GLY A 127 -12.77 -3.13 -9.86
CA GLY A 127 -11.82 -3.71 -10.87
C GLY A 127 -10.31 -3.34 -10.80
N ARG A 128 -9.65 -3.71 -9.70
CA ARG A 128 -8.39 -3.21 -9.13
C ARG A 128 -7.95 -4.29 -8.14
N PHE A 129 -7.47 -5.41 -8.65
CA PHE A 129 -6.71 -6.44 -7.94
C PHE A 129 -7.14 -6.66 -6.47
N PRO A 130 -8.10 -7.57 -6.20
CA PRO A 130 -8.64 -7.78 -4.85
C PRO A 130 -7.54 -8.25 -3.90
N PHE A 131 -7.06 -7.32 -3.06
CA PHE A 131 -5.95 -7.59 -2.14
C PHE A 131 -6.31 -8.70 -1.14
N SER A 132 -7.59 -8.87 -0.81
CA SER A 132 -8.08 -10.02 -0.03
C SER A 132 -7.74 -11.35 -0.70
N VAL A 133 -8.04 -11.51 -1.99
CA VAL A 133 -7.70 -12.71 -2.78
C VAL A 133 -6.19 -12.87 -2.93
N TYR A 134 -5.45 -11.78 -3.08
CA TYR A 134 -3.99 -11.80 -3.08
C TYR A 134 -3.42 -12.30 -1.74
N TYR A 135 -3.89 -11.80 -0.60
CA TYR A 135 -3.43 -12.23 0.71
C TYR A 135 -3.86 -13.68 1.01
N VAL A 136 -5.06 -14.09 0.59
CA VAL A 136 -5.51 -15.49 0.69
C VAL A 136 -4.65 -16.40 -0.19
N GLY A 137 -4.36 -16.01 -1.43
CA GLY A 137 -3.50 -16.75 -2.35
C GLY A 137 -2.06 -16.83 -1.86
N LEU A 138 -1.50 -15.72 -1.35
CA LEU A 138 -0.16 -15.66 -0.77
C LEU A 138 -0.07 -16.52 0.50
N SER A 139 -1.11 -16.50 1.35
CA SER A 139 -1.18 -17.36 2.54
C SER A 139 -1.29 -18.83 2.16
N GLY A 140 -2.13 -19.16 1.17
CA GLY A 140 -2.27 -20.52 0.65
C GLY A 140 -0.97 -21.04 0.04
N LEU A 141 -0.29 -20.22 -0.76
CA LEU A 141 1.04 -20.53 -1.30
C LEU A 141 2.06 -20.75 -0.17
N GLY A 142 2.06 -19.90 0.85
CA GLY A 142 2.92 -20.06 2.03
C GLY A 142 2.67 -21.39 2.77
N ILE A 143 1.40 -21.79 2.93
CA ILE A 143 1.03 -23.09 3.53
C ILE A 143 1.51 -24.27 2.67
N VAL A 144 1.34 -24.20 1.34
CA VAL A 144 1.81 -25.23 0.41
C VAL A 144 3.33 -25.37 0.46
N LEU A 145 4.07 -24.26 0.48
CA LEU A 145 5.53 -24.25 0.60
C LEU A 145 5.99 -24.78 1.96
N LEU A 146 5.31 -24.40 3.05
CA LEU A 146 5.59 -24.91 4.39
C LEU A 146 5.38 -26.43 4.49
N LEU A 147 4.29 -26.94 3.90
CA LEU A 147 4.03 -28.38 3.81
C LEU A 147 5.09 -29.07 2.97
N ALA A 148 5.42 -28.54 1.80
CA ALA A 148 6.46 -29.09 0.93
C ALA A 148 7.82 -29.18 1.64
N ALA A 149 8.20 -28.14 2.40
CA ALA A 149 9.39 -28.14 3.25
C ALA A 149 9.30 -29.22 4.35
N SER A 150 8.14 -29.39 5.00
CA SER A 150 7.97 -30.41 6.06
C SER A 150 8.14 -31.86 5.56
N PHE A 151 7.96 -32.09 4.25
CA PHE A 151 8.17 -33.37 3.59
C PHE A 151 9.52 -33.48 2.85
N GLY A 152 10.39 -32.45 2.95
CA GLY A 152 11.69 -32.45 2.29
C GLY A 152 11.62 -32.44 0.76
N LEU A 153 10.61 -31.79 0.17
CA LEU A 153 10.43 -31.75 -1.28
C LEU A 153 11.36 -30.71 -1.93
N GLU A 154 12.22 -31.14 -2.86
CA GLU A 154 13.00 -30.24 -3.70
C GLU A 154 12.10 -29.53 -4.75
N PRO A 155 12.35 -28.25 -5.09
CA PRO A 155 13.47 -27.41 -4.64
C PRO A 155 13.17 -26.61 -3.35
N VAL A 156 12.03 -26.82 -2.70
CA VAL A 156 11.61 -26.00 -1.54
C VAL A 156 12.53 -26.21 -0.34
N ASP A 157 12.94 -27.46 -0.13
CA ASP A 157 13.89 -27.86 0.93
C ASP A 157 15.32 -27.36 0.69
N ALA A 158 15.65 -26.96 -0.55
CA ALA A 158 16.96 -26.41 -0.88
C ALA A 158 17.19 -25.00 -0.29
N PHE A 159 16.13 -24.34 0.21
CA PHE A 159 16.20 -22.98 0.75
C PHE A 159 15.94 -22.97 2.26
N SER A 160 16.77 -22.24 3.00
CA SER A 160 16.61 -22.12 4.46
C SER A 160 15.30 -21.41 4.85
N PRO A 161 14.74 -21.67 6.04
CA PRO A 161 13.54 -20.97 6.54
C PRO A 161 13.69 -19.45 6.52
N VAL A 162 14.90 -18.94 6.75
CA VAL A 162 15.21 -17.51 6.72
C VAL A 162 15.16 -16.93 5.31
N THR A 163 15.55 -17.72 4.29
CA THR A 163 15.43 -17.32 2.89
C THR A 163 13.96 -17.15 2.51
N TRP A 164 13.12 -18.11 2.90
CA TRP A 164 11.67 -18.04 2.71
C TRP A 164 11.04 -16.85 3.44
N LEU A 165 11.47 -16.58 4.67
CA LEU A 165 11.03 -15.41 5.44
C LEU A 165 11.40 -14.11 4.73
N SER A 166 12.63 -14.00 4.21
CA SER A 166 13.13 -12.82 3.51
C SER A 166 12.34 -12.54 2.23
N ILE A 167 12.07 -13.58 1.43
CA ILE A 167 11.25 -13.49 0.22
C ILE A 167 9.83 -13.03 0.57
N THR A 168 9.23 -13.65 1.59
CA THR A 168 7.87 -13.34 2.04
C THR A 168 7.75 -11.91 2.53
N LEU A 169 8.67 -11.44 3.37
CA LEU A 169 8.70 -10.06 3.86
C LEU A 169 8.97 -9.06 2.73
N GLY A 170 9.81 -9.39 1.76
CA GLY A 170 10.05 -8.57 0.58
C GLY A 170 8.77 -8.38 -0.26
N ILE A 171 8.08 -9.48 -0.55
CA ILE A 171 6.79 -9.47 -1.27
C ILE A 171 5.75 -8.64 -0.49
N LEU A 172 5.61 -8.87 0.81
CA LEU A 172 4.69 -8.10 1.66
C LEU A 172 5.05 -6.61 1.71
N GLY A 173 6.34 -6.28 1.78
CA GLY A 173 6.81 -4.89 1.77
C GLY A 173 6.47 -4.15 0.49
N VAL A 174 6.71 -4.78 -0.67
CA VAL A 174 6.32 -4.23 -1.98
C VAL A 174 4.81 -4.04 -2.05
N THR A 175 4.03 -5.05 -1.65
CA THR A 175 2.57 -4.97 -1.65
C THR A 175 2.07 -3.87 -0.72
N ALA A 176 2.65 -3.71 0.47
CA ALA A 176 2.30 -2.65 1.40
C ALA A 176 2.59 -1.26 0.83
N LEU A 177 3.71 -1.07 0.12
CA LEU A 177 4.03 0.18 -0.56
C LEU A 177 3.02 0.50 -1.67
N VAL A 178 2.65 -0.50 -2.49
CA VAL A 178 1.61 -0.36 -3.53
C VAL A 178 0.26 -0.01 -2.88
N HIS A 179 -0.07 -0.64 -1.77
CA HIS A 179 -1.34 -0.44 -1.08
C HIS A 179 -1.41 0.95 -0.41
N LEU A 180 -0.35 1.39 0.25
CA LEU A 180 -0.22 2.74 0.83
C LEU A 180 -0.30 3.82 -0.25
N HIS A 181 0.30 3.57 -1.41
CA HIS A 181 0.20 4.48 -2.55
C HIS A 181 -1.24 4.61 -3.04
N ARG A 182 -1.95 3.48 -3.20
CA ARG A 182 -3.36 3.48 -3.61
C ARG A 182 -4.28 4.14 -2.57
N MET A 183 -4.08 3.87 -1.28
CA MET A 183 -4.88 4.48 -0.21
C MET A 183 -4.75 6.01 -0.15
N ARG A 184 -3.55 6.55 -0.45
CA ARG A 184 -3.33 8.00 -0.49
C ARG A 184 -4.11 8.70 -1.61
N ARG A 185 -4.46 8.01 -2.70
CA ARG A 185 -5.31 8.56 -3.77
C ARG A 185 -6.80 8.59 -3.46
N MET A 186 -7.26 7.84 -2.45
CA MET A 186 -8.68 7.82 -2.08
C MET A 186 -9.08 8.97 -1.13
N ARG A 187 -8.14 9.85 -0.73
CA ARG A 187 -8.42 11.11 -0.02
C ARG A 187 -8.50 12.29 -1.01
N VAL A 188 -9.61 12.31 -1.76
CA VAL A 188 -10.39 13.40 -2.42
C VAL A 188 -9.67 14.64 -3.02
N ASP A 189 -10.00 14.96 -4.29
CA ASP A 189 -10.17 16.35 -4.79
C ASP A 189 -11.57 16.51 -5.47
N PRO A 190 -12.41 17.50 -5.12
CA PRO A 190 -13.80 17.65 -5.63
C PRO A 190 -13.93 18.46 -6.93
N THR A 191 -12.84 18.84 -7.60
CA THR A 191 -12.88 19.72 -8.78
C THR A 191 -12.15 19.09 -9.95
N GLY A 192 -12.81 18.11 -10.59
CA GLY A 192 -12.29 17.40 -11.76
C GLY A 192 -11.96 18.33 -12.93
N SER A 193 -10.73 18.25 -13.39
CA SER A 193 -10.33 18.57 -14.77
C SER A 193 -9.40 17.45 -15.23
N GLU A 194 -9.95 16.52 -16.01
CA GLU A 194 -9.33 15.22 -16.37
C GLU A 194 -7.97 15.35 -17.07
N ASP A 195 -7.73 16.45 -17.78
CA ASP A 195 -6.46 16.68 -18.49
C ASP A 195 -5.30 17.09 -17.56
N VAL A 196 -5.58 17.79 -16.46
CA VAL A 196 -4.58 18.13 -15.43
C VAL A 196 -4.36 16.93 -14.50
N GLU A 197 -5.40 16.14 -14.27
CA GLU A 197 -5.39 14.98 -13.39
C GLU A 197 -4.49 13.88 -13.95
N LYS A 198 -4.58 13.56 -15.25
CA LYS A 198 -3.76 12.53 -15.90
C LYS A 198 -2.26 12.88 -15.95
N GLU A 199 -1.93 14.15 -16.24
CA GLU A 199 -0.54 14.62 -16.23
C GLU A 199 0.05 14.61 -14.81
N THR A 200 -0.75 14.94 -13.81
CA THR A 200 -0.35 14.87 -12.39
C THR A 200 -0.20 13.41 -11.94
N ASP A 201 -1.05 12.52 -12.44
CA ASP A 201 -1.04 11.09 -12.13
C ASP A 201 0.24 10.40 -12.58
N ASP A 202 0.60 10.64 -13.84
CA ASP A 202 1.81 10.10 -14.45
C ASP A 202 3.06 10.62 -13.74
N ARG A 203 3.12 11.93 -13.44
CA ARG A 203 4.24 12.53 -12.68
C ARG A 203 4.39 11.92 -11.29
N VAL A 204 3.27 11.65 -10.60
CA VAL A 204 3.29 11.03 -9.28
C VAL A 204 3.75 9.57 -9.36
N VAL A 205 3.24 8.78 -10.32
CA VAL A 205 3.69 7.39 -10.54
C VAL A 205 5.18 7.36 -10.86
N LEU A 206 5.63 8.23 -11.76
CA LEU A 206 7.02 8.35 -12.16
C LEU A 206 7.92 8.78 -10.99
N SER A 207 7.46 9.66 -10.09
CA SER A 207 8.20 10.04 -8.89
C SER A 207 8.37 8.89 -7.89
N VAL A 208 7.36 8.04 -7.75
CA VAL A 208 7.40 6.86 -6.87
C VAL A 208 8.30 5.78 -7.47
N LEU A 209 8.21 5.55 -8.77
CA LEU A 209 9.12 4.67 -9.51
C LEU A 209 10.55 5.18 -9.39
N ALA A 210 10.78 6.48 -9.55
CA ALA A 210 12.10 7.10 -9.38
C ALA A 210 12.65 6.89 -7.97
N SER A 211 11.82 7.07 -6.93
CA SER A 211 12.21 6.78 -5.55
C SER A 211 12.51 5.29 -5.32
N GLY A 212 11.73 4.39 -5.92
CA GLY A 212 11.97 2.94 -5.84
C GLY A 212 13.29 2.53 -6.49
N ILE A 213 13.52 2.97 -7.73
CA ILE A 213 14.76 2.72 -8.48
C ILE A 213 15.97 3.32 -7.74
N ALA A 214 15.84 4.54 -7.23
CA ALA A 214 16.88 5.19 -6.44
C ALA A 214 17.20 4.44 -5.14
N ALA A 215 16.18 3.91 -4.44
CA ALA A 215 16.36 3.11 -3.25
C ALA A 215 17.07 1.78 -3.57
N THR A 216 16.65 1.10 -4.64
CA THR A 216 17.31 -0.12 -5.11
C THR A 216 18.76 0.14 -5.48
N ALA A 217 19.04 1.19 -6.25
CA ALA A 217 20.40 1.56 -6.64
C ALA A 217 21.27 1.87 -5.41
N GLY A 218 20.78 2.70 -4.49
CA GLY A 218 21.50 3.04 -3.27
C GLY A 218 21.71 1.86 -2.33
N GLY A 219 20.71 1.00 -2.18
CA GLY A 219 20.79 -0.23 -1.39
C GLY A 219 21.79 -1.23 -1.96
N LEU A 220 21.85 -1.41 -3.28
CA LEU A 220 22.83 -2.27 -3.93
C LEU A 220 24.25 -1.72 -3.83
N VAL A 221 24.45 -0.42 -4.11
CA VAL A 221 25.79 0.19 -4.03
C VAL A 221 26.30 0.22 -2.59
N GLY A 222 25.46 0.69 -1.66
CA GLY A 222 25.79 0.69 -0.23
C GLY A 222 26.04 -0.71 0.30
N GLY A 223 25.14 -1.66 -0.01
CA GLY A 223 25.24 -3.06 0.43
C GLY A 223 26.46 -3.78 -0.14
N ALA A 224 26.82 -3.55 -1.41
CA ALA A 224 28.02 -4.13 -2.01
C ALA A 224 29.30 -3.55 -1.40
N ALA A 225 29.35 -2.24 -1.15
CA ALA A 225 30.49 -1.61 -0.49
C ALA A 225 30.65 -2.12 0.95
N MET A 226 29.54 -2.23 1.69
CA MET A 226 29.52 -2.77 3.04
C MET A 226 29.93 -4.26 3.05
N TRP A 227 29.47 -5.05 2.07
CA TRP A 227 29.89 -6.44 1.89
C TRP A 227 31.40 -6.57 1.75
N VAL A 228 32.03 -5.75 0.90
CA VAL A 228 33.49 -5.75 0.72
C VAL A 228 34.21 -5.47 2.04
N ILE A 229 33.71 -4.52 2.84
CA ILE A 229 34.27 -4.20 4.15
C ILE A 229 34.09 -5.37 5.12
N LEU A 230 32.87 -5.91 5.23
CA LEU A 230 32.55 -7.03 6.11
C LEU A 230 33.38 -8.27 5.76
N HIS A 231 33.53 -8.58 4.47
CA HIS A 231 34.19 -9.79 4.00
C HIS A 231 35.72 -9.69 4.04
N HIS A 232 36.31 -8.61 3.53
CA HIS A 232 37.76 -8.49 3.35
C HIS A 232 38.48 -7.70 4.45
N VAL A 233 37.80 -6.77 5.12
CA VAL A 233 38.42 -5.90 6.14
C VAL A 233 38.12 -6.42 7.54
N MET A 234 36.86 -6.75 7.81
CA MET A 234 36.41 -7.14 9.14
C MET A 234 36.32 -8.66 9.33
N PHE A 235 36.48 -9.45 8.26
CA PHE A 235 36.38 -10.91 8.28
C PHE A 235 35.10 -11.43 8.98
N PHE A 236 33.99 -10.70 8.81
CA PHE A 236 32.72 -10.91 9.50
C PHE A 236 31.85 -12.02 8.85
N THR A 237 32.29 -12.54 7.71
CA THR A 237 31.58 -13.59 6.95
C THR A 237 31.21 -14.82 7.79
N PRO A 238 32.06 -15.36 8.68
CA PRO A 238 31.69 -16.49 9.53
C PRO A 238 30.51 -16.21 10.47
N VAL A 239 30.40 -14.96 10.98
CA VAL A 239 29.27 -14.55 11.82
C VAL A 239 27.98 -14.51 11.00
N ILE A 240 28.04 -13.95 9.79
CA ILE A 240 26.91 -13.91 8.86
C ILE A 240 26.50 -15.34 8.47
N MET A 241 27.45 -16.21 8.16
CA MET A 241 27.19 -17.63 7.91
C MET A 241 26.48 -18.30 9.08
N ALA A 242 26.93 -18.04 10.32
CA ALA A 242 26.30 -18.58 11.52
C ALA A 242 24.85 -18.08 11.71
N VAL A 243 24.59 -16.79 11.46
CA VAL A 243 23.24 -16.18 11.55
C VAL A 243 22.27 -16.82 10.55
N TYR A 244 22.73 -17.11 9.33
CA TYR A 244 21.89 -17.69 8.28
C TYR A 244 21.96 -19.23 8.20
N GLY A 245 22.83 -19.87 8.99
CA GLY A 245 23.07 -21.31 8.96
C GLY A 245 23.72 -21.78 7.65
N PHE A 246 24.54 -20.95 7.00
CA PHE A 246 25.19 -21.31 5.74
C PHE A 246 26.47 -22.12 5.98
N GLU A 247 26.64 -23.20 5.23
CA GLU A 247 27.86 -24.02 5.26
C GLU A 247 28.99 -23.45 4.39
N THR A 248 28.65 -22.61 3.40
CA THR A 248 29.60 -21.95 2.49
C THR A 248 29.39 -20.44 2.49
N SER A 249 30.42 -19.69 2.07
CA SER A 249 30.35 -18.23 1.99
C SER A 249 29.57 -17.72 0.77
N ASP A 250 29.38 -18.53 -0.27
CA ASP A 250 28.77 -18.08 -1.53
C ASP A 250 27.36 -17.45 -1.38
N PRO A 251 26.43 -17.97 -0.56
CA PRO A 251 25.11 -17.35 -0.38
C PRO A 251 25.12 -16.11 0.53
N THR A 252 26.21 -15.86 1.28
CA THR A 252 26.25 -14.78 2.28
C THR A 252 26.17 -13.38 1.65
N ILE A 253 26.74 -13.19 0.45
CA ILE A 253 26.64 -11.93 -0.29
C ILE A 253 25.18 -11.64 -0.69
N LEU A 254 24.45 -12.66 -1.15
CA LEU A 254 23.06 -12.52 -1.55
C LEU A 254 22.16 -12.20 -0.35
N ALA A 255 22.37 -12.89 0.76
CA ALA A 255 21.67 -12.60 2.01
C ALA A 255 21.94 -11.16 2.49
N HIS A 256 23.18 -10.71 2.45
CA HIS A 256 23.56 -9.36 2.85
C HIS A 256 22.96 -8.28 1.93
N LEU A 257 23.00 -8.49 0.61
CA LEU A 257 22.37 -7.60 -0.36
C LEU A 257 20.84 -7.56 -0.19
N GLY A 258 20.21 -8.69 0.15
CA GLY A 258 18.78 -8.77 0.42
C GLY A 258 18.34 -7.86 1.58
N HIS A 259 19.04 -7.89 2.71
CA HIS A 259 18.73 -7.02 3.86
C HIS A 259 19.05 -5.55 3.55
N SER A 260 20.10 -5.30 2.77
CA SER A 260 20.45 -3.95 2.29
C SER A 260 19.32 -3.32 1.47
N LEU A 261 18.61 -4.10 0.65
CA LEU A 261 17.44 -3.63 -0.11
C LEU A 261 16.25 -3.31 0.79
N VAL A 262 15.99 -4.14 1.81
CA VAL A 262 14.93 -3.88 2.80
C VAL A 262 15.21 -2.58 3.55
N PHE A 263 16.44 -2.39 4.02
CA PHE A 263 16.85 -1.16 4.69
C PHE A 263 16.78 0.06 3.77
N ALA A 264 17.19 -0.07 2.51
CA ALA A 264 17.06 1.00 1.55
C ALA A 264 15.60 1.41 1.26
N ALA A 265 14.68 0.44 1.22
CA ALA A 265 13.25 0.72 1.10
C ALA A 265 12.70 1.45 2.34
N VAL A 266 13.11 1.06 3.55
CA VAL A 266 12.76 1.77 4.79
C VAL A 266 13.30 3.20 4.78
N PHE A 267 14.55 3.39 4.37
CA PHE A 267 15.16 4.72 4.24
C PHE A 267 14.37 5.61 3.26
N ALA A 268 14.05 5.09 2.08
CA ALA A 268 13.23 5.81 1.10
C ALA A 268 11.85 6.17 1.66
N ALA A 269 11.19 5.23 2.37
CA ALA A 269 9.91 5.49 3.01
C ALA A 269 9.98 6.58 4.09
N LEU A 270 11.06 6.62 4.89
CA LEU A 270 11.29 7.67 5.88
C LEU A 270 11.40 9.05 5.22
N LEU A 271 12.12 9.16 4.11
CA LEU A 271 12.26 10.40 3.35
C LEU A 271 10.94 10.89 2.71
N THR A 272 9.93 10.02 2.58
CA THR A 272 8.58 10.45 2.13
C THR A 272 7.77 11.15 3.23
N ARG A 273 8.19 11.08 4.51
CA ARG A 273 7.50 11.77 5.60
C ARG A 273 7.86 13.25 5.58
N GLU A 274 6.86 14.10 5.82
CA GLU A 274 6.99 15.55 5.78
C GLU A 274 8.15 16.10 6.62
N GLN A 275 8.33 15.54 7.82
CA GLN A 275 9.40 15.89 8.76
C GLN A 275 10.81 15.74 8.16
N PHE A 276 11.04 14.68 7.38
CA PHE A 276 12.36 14.40 6.80
C PHE A 276 12.54 15.06 5.43
N ARG A 277 11.45 15.18 4.65
CA ARG A 277 11.45 15.88 3.35
C ARG A 277 11.91 17.33 3.46
N LEU A 278 11.57 18.00 4.57
CA LEU A 278 11.97 19.38 4.81
C LEU A 278 13.48 19.54 5.06
N VAL A 279 14.15 18.47 5.50
CA VAL A 279 15.57 18.47 5.86
C VAL A 279 16.44 17.87 4.75
N SER A 280 15.90 17.07 3.84
CA SER A 280 16.64 16.38 2.77
C SER A 280 16.64 17.14 1.43
N GLN A 281 16.88 18.46 1.43
CA GLN A 281 16.78 19.27 0.21
C GLN A 281 18.04 19.21 -0.66
N THR A 282 19.18 18.87 -0.06
CA THR A 282 20.48 18.79 -0.74
C THR A 282 21.07 17.39 -0.67
N VAL A 283 22.00 17.09 -1.60
CA VAL A 283 22.76 15.82 -1.58
C VAL A 283 23.47 15.64 -0.24
N GLY A 284 24.07 16.71 0.31
CA GLY A 284 24.78 16.66 1.58
C GLY A 284 23.88 16.32 2.76
N GLU A 285 22.67 16.89 2.80
CA GLU A 285 21.69 16.60 3.84
C GLU A 285 21.17 15.15 3.77
N THR A 286 20.86 14.64 2.58
CA THR A 286 20.43 13.24 2.43
C THR A 286 21.55 12.26 2.76
N VAL A 287 22.81 12.60 2.44
CA VAL A 287 23.98 11.83 2.88
C VAL A 287 24.09 11.84 4.41
N ALA A 288 23.93 13.00 5.05
CA ALA A 288 23.96 13.10 6.52
C ALA A 288 22.83 12.31 7.19
N LEU A 289 21.61 12.39 6.66
CA LEU A 289 20.47 11.56 7.10
C LEU A 289 20.74 10.07 6.87
N GLY A 290 21.36 9.71 5.75
CA GLY A 290 21.83 8.36 5.47
C GLY A 290 22.84 7.87 6.51
N MET A 291 23.84 8.69 6.87
CA MET A 291 24.80 8.35 7.92
C MET A 291 24.13 8.14 9.28
N LEU A 292 23.20 9.03 9.68
CA LEU A 292 22.42 8.88 10.91
C LEU A 292 21.56 7.60 10.90
N TYR A 293 20.94 7.30 9.76
CA TYR A 293 20.22 6.06 9.54
C TYR A 293 21.14 4.84 9.69
N GLY A 294 22.35 4.91 9.16
CA GLY A 294 23.40 3.90 9.34
C GLY A 294 23.78 3.68 10.80
N VAL A 295 23.95 4.74 11.60
CA VAL A 295 24.18 4.61 13.05
C VAL A 295 23.02 3.89 13.74
N GLY A 296 21.77 4.24 13.39
CA GLY A 296 20.59 3.56 13.92
C GLY A 296 20.54 2.08 13.54
N LEU A 297 20.86 1.75 12.29
CA LEU A 297 20.96 0.36 11.83
C LEU A 297 22.03 -0.42 12.57
N TRP A 298 23.22 0.15 12.77
CA TRP A 298 24.28 -0.47 13.55
C TRP A 298 23.82 -0.79 14.98
N PHE A 299 23.16 0.17 15.63
CA PHE A 299 22.65 -0.04 16.99
C PHE A 299 21.63 -1.18 17.05
N VAL A 300 20.72 -1.26 16.07
CA VAL A 300 19.72 -2.33 16.01
C VAL A 300 20.38 -3.68 15.64
N ALA A 301 21.24 -3.70 14.63
CA ALA A 301 21.86 -4.92 14.14
C ALA A 301 22.81 -5.52 15.18
N GLU A 302 23.78 -4.75 15.68
CA GLU A 302 24.79 -5.23 16.62
C GLU A 302 24.33 -5.20 18.07
N GLY A 303 23.49 -4.23 18.45
CA GLY A 303 23.02 -4.08 19.83
C GLY A 303 21.81 -4.95 20.18
N VAL A 304 21.03 -5.39 19.17
CA VAL A 304 19.78 -6.14 19.41
C VAL A 304 19.76 -7.47 18.64
N VAL A 305 19.95 -7.43 17.32
CA VAL A 305 19.72 -8.59 16.45
C VAL A 305 20.81 -9.66 16.61
N VAL A 306 22.09 -9.30 16.51
CA VAL A 306 23.22 -10.23 16.63
C VAL A 306 23.26 -10.91 18.00
N PRO A 307 23.11 -10.21 19.14
CA PRO A 307 23.00 -10.84 20.45
C PRO A 307 21.83 -11.82 20.52
N ALA A 308 20.65 -11.42 20.05
CA ALA A 308 19.45 -12.26 20.11
C ALA A 308 19.58 -13.56 19.31
N ILE A 309 20.22 -13.52 18.13
CA ILE A 309 20.35 -14.68 17.24
C ILE A 309 21.48 -15.61 17.66
N SER A 310 22.61 -15.06 18.12
CA SER A 310 23.79 -15.88 18.44
C SER A 310 23.61 -16.75 19.69
N GLY A 311 22.60 -16.48 20.53
CA GLY A 311 22.51 -17.08 21.87
C GLY A 311 23.64 -16.62 22.82
N VAL A 312 24.53 -15.75 22.33
CA VAL A 312 25.69 -15.16 23.02
C VAL A 312 25.30 -13.84 23.70
N VAL A 313 24.01 -13.65 24.04
CA VAL A 313 23.59 -12.55 24.92
C VAL A 313 24.36 -12.58 26.25
N LEU A 314 24.81 -13.75 26.69
CA LEU A 314 25.58 -13.95 27.92
C LEU A 314 27.12 -13.80 27.78
N ALA A 315 27.71 -13.71 26.58
CA ALA A 315 29.17 -13.58 26.45
C ALA A 315 29.64 -12.21 25.90
N THR A 316 28.72 -11.28 25.62
CA THR A 316 29.01 -9.87 25.29
C THR A 316 28.78 -8.92 26.47
N GLN A 317 28.44 -9.45 27.65
CA GLN A 317 28.37 -8.70 28.89
C GLN A 317 29.73 -8.74 29.57
N PHE A 318 30.31 -7.57 29.84
CA PHE A 318 31.42 -7.45 30.79
C PHE A 318 30.99 -6.56 31.93
N GLU A 319 31.28 -7.01 33.15
CA GLU A 319 31.06 -6.21 34.35
C GLU A 319 32.05 -5.04 34.38
N VAL A 320 31.52 -3.82 34.29
CA VAL A 320 32.26 -2.60 34.62
C VAL A 320 31.60 -2.02 35.86
N PHE A 321 32.29 -2.12 37.01
CA PHE A 321 31.77 -1.69 38.32
C PHE A 321 30.45 -2.35 38.74
N GLY A 322 30.23 -3.63 38.42
CA GLY A 322 29.01 -4.36 38.80
C GLY A 322 27.78 -4.03 37.97
N VAL A 323 27.98 -3.39 36.81
CA VAL A 323 26.94 -3.14 35.81
C VAL A 323 27.26 -3.94 34.57
N ASP A 324 26.30 -4.74 34.10
CA ASP A 324 26.39 -5.42 32.81
C ASP A 324 26.33 -4.39 31.69
N VAL A 325 27.44 -4.17 30.99
CA VAL A 325 27.49 -3.26 29.85
C VAL A 325 27.37 -4.06 28.56
N LEU A 326 26.42 -3.65 27.70
CA LEU A 326 26.27 -4.20 26.35
C LEU A 326 27.48 -3.79 25.51
N TYR A 327 28.29 -4.76 25.07
CA TYR A 327 29.34 -4.48 24.08
C TYR A 327 28.71 -4.19 22.72
N LEU A 328 28.91 -2.96 22.25
CA LEU A 328 28.59 -2.53 20.90
C LEU A 328 29.91 -2.41 20.12
N PRO A 329 30.24 -3.40 19.26
CA PRO A 329 31.48 -3.39 18.50
C PRO A 329 31.55 -2.14 17.60
N LEU A 330 32.52 -1.26 17.87
CA LEU A 330 32.69 0.01 17.12
C LEU A 330 33.29 -0.20 15.73
N ASP A 331 33.88 -1.36 15.47
CA ASP A 331 34.34 -1.80 14.16
C ASP A 331 33.20 -1.82 13.14
N GLY A 332 32.04 -2.39 13.52
CA GLY A 332 30.83 -2.44 12.69
C GLY A 332 30.20 -1.07 12.41
N LEU A 333 30.42 -0.06 13.26
CA LEU A 333 29.83 1.28 13.11
C LEU A 333 30.28 1.95 11.80
N SER A 334 31.58 1.84 11.50
CA SER A 334 32.16 2.46 10.30
C SER A 334 31.53 1.93 9.01
N ALA A 335 31.31 0.62 8.92
CA ALA A 335 30.69 -0.02 7.77
C ALA A 335 29.24 0.44 7.56
N HIS A 336 28.46 0.56 8.63
CA HIS A 336 27.07 1.04 8.57
C HIS A 336 26.96 2.53 8.25
N VAL A 337 27.88 3.36 8.75
CA VAL A 337 27.94 4.79 8.39
C VAL A 337 28.29 4.97 6.91
N ILE A 338 29.24 4.18 6.39
CA ILE A 338 29.59 4.18 4.96
C ILE A 338 28.40 3.70 4.12
N PHE A 339 27.74 2.61 4.53
CA PHE A 339 26.50 2.14 3.89
C PHE A 339 25.46 3.26 3.81
N GLY A 340 25.20 3.93 4.94
CA GLY A 340 24.25 5.03 5.03
C GLY A 340 24.60 6.22 4.13
N ALA A 341 25.88 6.62 4.10
CA ALA A 341 26.36 7.69 3.24
C ALA A 341 26.18 7.36 1.75
N LEU A 342 26.55 6.15 1.34
CA LEU A 342 26.41 5.68 -0.04
C LEU A 342 24.93 5.56 -0.44
N LEU A 343 24.09 5.01 0.45
CA LEU A 343 22.65 4.93 0.26
C LEU A 343 22.06 6.32 0.02
N GLY A 344 22.31 7.28 0.92
CA GLY A 344 21.78 8.64 0.80
C GLY A 344 22.28 9.40 -0.43
N GLY A 345 23.57 9.24 -0.78
CA GLY A 345 24.18 9.87 -1.94
C GLY A 345 23.65 9.31 -3.28
N VAL A 346 23.67 7.98 -3.44
CA VAL A 346 23.20 7.31 -4.65
C VAL A 346 21.69 7.46 -4.80
N TYR A 347 20.93 7.41 -3.70
CA TYR A 347 19.49 7.66 -3.71
C TYR A 347 19.18 9.04 -4.28
N THR A 348 19.77 10.10 -3.71
CA THR A 348 19.50 11.47 -4.16
C THR A 348 19.94 11.69 -5.61
N TYR A 349 21.15 11.22 -5.97
CA TYR A 349 21.67 11.37 -7.33
C TYR A 349 20.78 10.68 -8.38
N THR A 350 20.40 9.42 -8.12
CA THR A 350 19.58 8.64 -9.04
C THR A 350 18.18 9.24 -9.15
N ARG A 351 17.59 9.64 -8.02
CA ARG A 351 16.27 10.25 -7.98
C ARG A 351 16.21 11.57 -8.74
N GLN A 352 17.16 12.49 -8.50
CA GLN A 352 17.23 13.76 -9.22
C GLN A 352 17.41 13.58 -10.73
N ARG A 353 18.21 12.59 -11.14
CA ARG A 353 18.42 12.30 -12.56
C ARG A 353 17.17 11.75 -13.25
N LEU A 354 16.39 10.93 -12.55
CA LEU A 354 15.12 10.39 -13.06
C LEU A 354 14.04 11.48 -13.08
N GLU A 355 13.88 12.25 -12.00
CA GLU A 355 12.94 13.37 -11.92
C GLU A 355 13.24 14.44 -12.98
N GLY A 356 14.51 14.81 -13.19
CA GLY A 356 14.90 15.75 -14.25
C GLY A 356 14.69 15.22 -15.68
N SER A 357 14.53 13.91 -15.88
CA SER A 357 14.16 13.32 -17.17
C SER A 357 12.65 13.23 -17.40
N ILE A 358 11.86 13.44 -16.35
CA ILE A 358 10.39 13.48 -16.40
C ILE A 358 9.90 14.91 -16.67
N GLU A 359 10.67 15.91 -16.24
CA GLU A 359 10.34 17.34 -16.39
C GLU A 359 10.76 17.97 -17.73
N GLY A 360 11.69 17.35 -18.47
CA GLY A 360 12.20 17.84 -19.75
C GLY A 360 11.88 16.90 -20.90
#